data_AF-A0A972INQ1-F1
#
_entry.id   AF-A0A972INQ1-F1
#
_cell.length_a   1.000
_cell.length_b   1.000
_cell.length_c   1.000
_cell.angle_alpha   90.00
_cell.angle_beta   90.00
_cell.angle_gamma   90.00
#
_symmetry.space_group_name_H-M   'P 1'
#
loop_
_entity.id
_entity.type
_entity.pdbx_description
1 polymer ?
#
loop_
_entity_poly.entity_id
_entity_poly.type
_entity_poly.pdbx_seq_one_letter_code
_entity_poly.pdbx_strand_id
1 'polypeptide(L)'
;VDDLAMQEYYENNKESIISANEKVSAKHILVETLEQAETIKTDILGGKITFEEAAATYSLDQSNKDDGGNLNWFTRGEMVAPFEEACFTAPLNELSGPVQTDYGYHLIIVTGRQAFSSFEEFKASESYETEKQSIQTQAVSEWMPNYLVDNRIEFVFNGTMGSLNTFSKLYPVAAQSGDYAPVFDFLKTYTPVDPDGMVFLEVCYQSMLARSDQLPGLMDASQKASMLQARLDNLKLLSLEEAYTLAALSRYYSLNPSDTRMAIRFLGKYIDQALELSLDETIMAYYGAEIRNELTQAYPYLEKIAVDANADVRDRVVAYTYMIRINNLVEQKDLNQGLLAKILEIDPGNTDVLNFVQP
;
A
#
# COMPACT_ATOMS: atom_id res chain seq x y z
N VAL A 1 -9.40 -20.21 6.14
CA VAL A 1 -9.78 -21.04 4.99
C VAL A 1 -9.35 -22.46 5.29
N ASP A 2 -10.32 -23.33 5.56
CA ASP A 2 -10.11 -24.76 5.80
C ASP A 2 -10.14 -25.55 4.48
N ASP A 3 -9.96 -26.87 4.55
CA ASP A 3 -9.91 -27.73 3.36
C ASP A 3 -11.26 -27.79 2.62
N LEU A 4 -12.38 -27.64 3.33
CA LEU A 4 -13.71 -27.60 2.71
C LEU A 4 -13.88 -26.33 1.85
N ALA A 5 -13.48 -25.17 2.39
CA ALA A 5 -13.48 -23.92 1.64
C ALA A 5 -12.50 -23.95 0.45
N MET A 6 -11.34 -24.58 0.61
CA MET A 6 -10.40 -24.79 -0.52
C MET A 6 -10.97 -25.71 -1.58
N GLN A 7 -11.70 -26.75 -1.20
CA GLN A 7 -12.33 -27.66 -2.14
C GLN A 7 -13.41 -26.94 -2.96
N GLU A 8 -14.28 -26.17 -2.30
CA GLU A 8 -15.29 -25.36 -2.98
C GLU A 8 -14.64 -24.33 -3.92
N TYR A 9 -13.59 -23.64 -3.45
CA TYR A 9 -12.82 -22.73 -4.29
C TYR A 9 -12.22 -23.43 -5.50
N TYR A 10 -11.61 -24.60 -5.31
CA TYR A 10 -11.01 -25.38 -6.39
C TYR A 10 -12.04 -25.76 -7.44
N GLU A 11 -13.21 -26.26 -7.04
CA GLU A 11 -14.26 -26.63 -7.99
C GLU A 11 -14.81 -25.42 -8.75
N ASN A 12 -14.95 -24.27 -8.10
CA ASN A 12 -15.42 -23.03 -8.74
C ASN A 12 -14.38 -22.38 -9.66
N ASN A 13 -13.09 -22.65 -9.47
CA ASN A 13 -11.98 -22.01 -10.20
C ASN A 13 -11.08 -23.02 -10.93
N LYS A 14 -11.57 -24.25 -11.14
CA LYS A 14 -10.79 -25.41 -11.57
C LYS A 14 -9.98 -25.16 -12.84
N GLU A 15 -10.60 -24.60 -13.87
CA GLU A 15 -9.94 -24.33 -15.15
C GLU A 15 -8.79 -23.32 -15.00
N SER A 16 -9.00 -22.26 -14.21
CA SER A 16 -7.99 -21.23 -13.95
C SER A 16 -6.84 -21.80 -13.14
N ILE A 17 -7.12 -22.57 -12.08
CA ILE A 17 -6.10 -23.19 -11.24
C ILE A 17 -5.27 -24.19 -12.04
N ILE A 18 -5.93 -25.04 -12.83
CA ILE A 18 -5.23 -25.99 -13.70
C ILE A 18 -4.35 -25.22 -14.69
N SER A 19 -4.89 -24.23 -15.39
CA SER A 19 -4.14 -23.49 -16.41
C SER A 19 -2.95 -22.73 -15.82
N ALA A 20 -3.10 -22.14 -14.64
CA ALA A 20 -2.04 -21.40 -13.96
C ALA A 20 -0.90 -22.30 -13.45
N ASN A 21 -1.16 -23.60 -13.26
CA ASN A 21 -0.21 -24.55 -12.70
C ASN A 21 0.15 -25.69 -13.66
N GLU A 22 -0.38 -25.67 -14.88
CA GLU A 22 -0.08 -26.64 -15.92
C GLU A 22 1.37 -26.49 -16.35
N LYS A 23 2.10 -27.60 -16.34
CA LYS A 23 3.49 -27.69 -16.81
C LYS A 23 3.55 -28.57 -18.03
N VAL A 24 4.37 -28.18 -19.00
CA VAL A 24 4.71 -29.03 -20.15
C VAL A 24 6.21 -29.15 -20.24
N SER A 25 6.68 -30.31 -20.69
CA SER A 25 8.05 -30.50 -21.14
C SER A 25 8.04 -30.74 -22.64
N ALA A 26 8.96 -30.09 -23.34
CA ALA A 26 9.06 -30.20 -24.79
C ALA A 26 10.51 -30.16 -25.26
N LYS A 27 10.71 -30.68 -26.47
CA LYS A 27 11.90 -30.47 -27.28
C LYS A 27 11.54 -29.61 -28.48
N HIS A 28 12.46 -28.79 -28.97
CA HIS A 28 12.25 -28.02 -30.16
C HIS A 28 13.45 -27.97 -31.11
N ILE A 29 13.19 -27.63 -32.37
CA ILE A 29 14.20 -27.25 -33.37
C ILE A 29 13.77 -25.90 -33.93
N LEU A 30 14.62 -24.89 -33.79
CA LEU A 30 14.39 -23.55 -34.34
C LEU A 30 15.16 -23.38 -35.66
N VAL A 31 14.49 -22.98 -36.73
CA VAL A 31 15.12 -22.66 -38.02
C VAL A 31 14.60 -21.35 -38.60
N GLU A 32 15.36 -20.76 -39.54
CA GLU A 32 15.05 -19.43 -40.08
C GLU A 32 13.85 -19.44 -41.03
N THR A 33 13.66 -20.53 -41.79
CA THR A 33 12.68 -20.56 -42.88
C THR A 33 11.71 -21.73 -42.78
N LEU A 34 10.48 -21.52 -43.27
CA LEU A 34 9.44 -22.55 -43.35
C LEU A 34 9.90 -23.76 -44.19
N GLU A 35 10.60 -23.51 -45.31
CA GLU A 35 11.09 -24.56 -46.21
C GLU A 35 12.09 -25.48 -45.51
N GLN A 36 13.00 -24.93 -44.71
CA GLN A 36 13.91 -25.72 -43.89
C GLN A 36 13.15 -26.55 -42.85
N ALA A 37 12.18 -25.96 -42.17
CA ALA A 37 11.39 -26.66 -41.16
C ALA A 37 10.62 -27.86 -41.76
N GLU A 38 9.97 -27.67 -42.92
CA GLU A 38 9.25 -28.74 -43.62
C GLU A 38 10.17 -29.84 -44.14
N THR A 39 11.36 -29.48 -44.61
CA THR A 39 12.38 -30.45 -45.05
C THR A 39 12.84 -31.32 -43.88
N ILE A 40 13.21 -30.69 -42.76
CA ILE A 40 13.64 -31.38 -41.55
C ILE A 40 12.52 -32.27 -41.00
N LYS A 41 11.29 -31.77 -40.96
CA LYS A 41 10.11 -32.54 -40.53
C LYS A 41 9.92 -33.79 -41.38
N THR A 42 10.03 -33.66 -42.71
CA THR A 42 9.92 -34.79 -43.64
C THR A 42 11.01 -35.83 -43.41
N ASP A 43 12.25 -35.39 -43.18
CA ASP A 43 13.38 -36.28 -42.94
C ASP A 43 13.28 -37.02 -41.59
N ILE A 44 12.76 -36.35 -40.54
CA ILE A 44 12.48 -36.96 -39.24
C ILE A 44 11.36 -38.01 -39.37
N LEU A 45 10.24 -37.66 -39.99
CA LEU A 45 9.11 -38.59 -40.19
C LEU A 45 9.48 -39.77 -41.09
N GLY A 46 10.39 -39.57 -42.05
CA GLY A 46 10.94 -40.61 -42.90
C GLY A 46 12.03 -41.46 -42.25
N GLY A 47 12.45 -41.16 -41.01
CA GLY A 47 13.48 -41.88 -40.29
C GLY A 47 14.91 -41.69 -40.84
N LYS A 48 15.15 -40.64 -41.63
CA LYS A 48 16.50 -40.34 -42.18
C LYS A 48 17.43 -39.74 -41.15
N ILE A 49 16.87 -39.03 -40.18
CA ILE A 49 17.57 -38.36 -39.08
C ILE A 49 16.67 -38.40 -37.84
N THR A 50 17.25 -38.54 -36.65
CA THR A 50 16.49 -38.41 -35.40
C THR A 50 16.18 -36.95 -35.08
N PHE A 51 15.22 -36.70 -34.20
CA PHE A 51 14.90 -35.33 -33.76
C PHE A 51 16.12 -34.69 -33.07
N GLU A 52 16.81 -35.44 -32.22
CA GLU A 52 17.98 -34.98 -31.48
C GLU A 52 19.17 -34.65 -32.39
N GLU A 53 19.45 -35.49 -33.39
CA GLU A 53 20.47 -35.20 -34.41
C GLU A 53 20.11 -33.98 -35.25
N ALA A 54 18.83 -33.83 -35.61
CA ALA A 54 18.35 -32.67 -36.34
C ALA A 54 18.45 -31.39 -35.50
N ALA A 55 18.15 -31.46 -34.20
CA ALA A 55 18.34 -30.35 -33.27
C ALA A 55 19.80 -29.93 -33.20
N ALA A 56 20.72 -30.85 -32.96
CA ALA A 56 22.16 -30.56 -32.88
C ALA A 56 22.73 -29.98 -34.19
N THR A 57 22.21 -30.42 -35.34
CA THR A 57 22.71 -30.04 -36.66
C THR A 57 22.12 -28.72 -37.17
N TYR A 58 20.82 -28.51 -37.01
CA TYR A 58 20.08 -27.45 -37.70
C TYR A 58 19.50 -26.39 -36.78
N SER A 59 19.34 -26.65 -35.47
CA SER A 59 18.70 -25.70 -34.57
C SER A 59 19.56 -24.44 -34.40
N LEU A 60 18.92 -23.28 -34.56
CA LEU A 60 19.51 -21.97 -34.29
C LEU A 60 19.58 -21.67 -32.79
N ASP A 61 18.82 -22.38 -31.96
CA ASP A 61 18.84 -22.22 -30.51
C ASP A 61 20.09 -22.89 -29.90
N GLN A 62 21.12 -22.08 -29.65
CA GLN A 62 22.38 -22.54 -29.07
C GLN A 62 22.24 -23.02 -27.62
N SER A 63 21.16 -22.69 -26.92
CA SER A 63 20.99 -23.02 -25.50
C SER A 63 20.67 -24.50 -25.27
N ASN A 64 20.03 -25.16 -26.24
CA ASN A 64 19.51 -26.52 -26.09
C ASN A 64 19.82 -27.46 -27.26
N LYS A 65 20.37 -26.96 -28.39
CA LYS A 65 20.60 -27.80 -29.58
C LYS A 65 21.45 -29.04 -29.29
N ASP A 66 22.45 -28.92 -28.42
CA ASP A 66 23.38 -30.02 -28.09
C ASP A 66 22.78 -30.98 -27.04
N ASP A 67 21.66 -30.61 -26.40
CA ASP A 67 20.81 -31.46 -25.55
C ASP A 67 19.56 -31.95 -26.30
N GLY A 68 19.67 -32.10 -27.63
CA GLY A 68 18.58 -32.61 -28.47
C GLY A 68 17.36 -31.68 -28.52
N GLY A 69 17.55 -30.38 -28.27
CA GLY A 69 16.49 -29.37 -28.30
C GLY A 69 15.65 -29.30 -27.03
N ASN A 70 16.06 -29.93 -25.93
CA ASN A 70 15.29 -30.04 -24.70
C ASN A 70 15.10 -28.69 -23.98
N LEU A 71 13.84 -28.36 -23.66
CA LEU A 71 13.45 -27.14 -22.96
C LEU A 71 13.16 -27.36 -21.46
N ASN A 72 13.30 -28.60 -20.96
CA ASN A 72 12.86 -29.00 -19.62
C ASN A 72 11.36 -28.72 -19.41
N TRP A 73 10.92 -28.60 -18.15
CA TRP A 73 9.54 -28.28 -17.81
C TRP A 73 9.36 -26.77 -17.70
N PHE A 74 8.29 -26.25 -18.30
CA PHE A 74 7.92 -24.85 -18.22
C PHE A 74 6.41 -24.68 -18.03
N THR A 75 6.02 -23.54 -17.46
CA THR A 75 4.61 -23.13 -17.27
C THR A 75 4.17 -22.13 -18.33
N ARG A 76 2.86 -21.83 -18.36
CA ARG A 76 2.34 -20.73 -19.15
C ARG A 76 2.97 -19.39 -18.73
N GLY A 77 3.20 -18.51 -19.69
CA GLY A 77 3.85 -17.21 -19.53
C GLY A 77 5.38 -17.22 -19.63
N GLU A 78 6.02 -18.39 -19.69
CA GLU A 78 7.48 -18.49 -19.79
C GLU A 78 7.99 -18.49 -21.23
N MET A 79 7.11 -18.79 -22.20
CA MET A 79 7.45 -18.90 -23.63
C MET A 79 6.66 -17.89 -24.47
N VAL A 80 7.10 -17.64 -25.71
CA VAL A 80 6.35 -16.79 -26.64
C VAL A 80 5.01 -17.43 -26.99
N ALA A 81 3.94 -16.63 -26.96
CA ALA A 81 2.55 -17.09 -27.07
C ALA A 81 2.27 -18.14 -28.16
N PRO A 82 2.68 -17.97 -29.44
CA PRO A 82 2.41 -18.97 -30.48
C PRO A 82 3.13 -20.31 -30.25
N PHE A 83 4.35 -20.28 -29.69
CA PHE A 83 5.09 -21.50 -29.35
C PHE A 83 4.47 -22.20 -28.15
N GLU A 84 4.14 -21.42 -27.12
CA GLU A 84 3.48 -21.90 -25.92
C GLU A 84 2.16 -22.61 -26.26
N GLU A 85 1.28 -21.94 -27.00
CA GLU A 85 -0.02 -22.49 -27.38
C GLU A 85 0.15 -23.84 -28.10
N ALA A 86 1.14 -23.95 -28.99
CA ALA A 86 1.46 -25.20 -29.66
C ALA A 86 1.92 -26.29 -28.68
N CYS A 87 2.80 -25.99 -27.72
CA CYS A 87 3.26 -26.96 -26.72
C CYS A 87 2.13 -27.47 -25.80
N PHE A 88 1.23 -26.58 -25.40
CA PHE A 88 0.12 -26.93 -24.51
C PHE A 88 -1.04 -27.64 -25.23
N THR A 89 -1.12 -27.58 -26.57
CA THR A 89 -2.18 -28.24 -27.35
C THR A 89 -1.72 -29.50 -28.08
N ALA A 90 -0.44 -29.57 -28.46
CA ALA A 90 0.10 -30.68 -29.25
C ALA A 90 -0.03 -32.06 -28.54
N PRO A 91 -0.15 -33.17 -29.30
CA PRO A 91 -0.13 -34.51 -28.74
C PRO A 91 1.24 -34.87 -28.12
N LEU A 92 1.21 -35.70 -27.08
CA LEU A 92 2.43 -36.18 -26.42
C LEU A 92 3.24 -37.10 -27.35
N ASN A 93 4.55 -36.86 -27.40
CA ASN A 93 5.55 -37.61 -28.16
C ASN A 93 5.32 -37.61 -29.69
N GLU A 94 4.54 -36.65 -30.20
CA GLU A 94 4.32 -36.46 -31.64
C GLU A 94 5.00 -35.19 -32.14
N LEU A 95 5.53 -35.25 -33.37
CA LEU A 95 6.15 -34.13 -34.03
C LEU A 95 5.10 -33.13 -34.53
N SER A 96 5.12 -31.93 -33.95
CA SER A 96 4.23 -30.81 -34.24
C SER A 96 4.96 -29.64 -34.88
N GLY A 97 4.21 -28.77 -35.56
CA GLY A 97 4.73 -27.61 -36.31
C GLY A 97 4.78 -27.85 -37.83
N PRO A 98 5.38 -26.92 -38.61
CA PRO A 98 6.15 -25.76 -38.15
C PRO A 98 5.29 -24.68 -37.48
N VAL A 99 5.75 -24.15 -36.35
CA VAL A 99 5.11 -23.03 -35.62
C VAL A 99 5.93 -21.77 -35.85
N GLN A 100 5.30 -20.70 -36.35
CA GLN A 100 5.98 -19.43 -36.60
C GLN A 100 6.02 -18.58 -35.33
N THR A 101 7.18 -18.03 -35.00
CA THR A 101 7.41 -17.03 -33.96
C THR A 101 8.26 -15.90 -34.51
N ASP A 102 8.53 -14.88 -33.68
CA ASP A 102 9.47 -13.80 -34.05
C ASP A 102 10.92 -14.28 -34.22
N TYR A 103 11.26 -15.49 -33.75
CA TYR A 103 12.59 -16.07 -33.87
C TYR A 103 12.76 -16.95 -35.12
N GLY A 104 11.67 -17.31 -35.80
CA GLY A 104 11.67 -18.19 -36.96
C GLY A 104 10.59 -19.27 -36.87
N TYR A 105 10.91 -20.48 -37.32
CA TYR A 105 10.00 -21.61 -37.38
C TYR A 105 10.45 -22.74 -36.45
N HIS A 106 9.52 -23.25 -35.66
CA HIS A 106 9.78 -24.29 -34.67
C HIS A 106 9.13 -25.62 -35.04
N LEU A 107 9.90 -26.70 -34.95
CA LEU A 107 9.36 -28.05 -34.82
C LEU A 107 9.38 -28.44 -33.35
N ILE A 108 8.33 -29.09 -32.86
CA ILE A 108 8.08 -29.31 -31.43
C ILE A 108 7.74 -30.77 -31.19
N ILE A 109 8.28 -31.37 -30.13
CA ILE A 109 7.79 -32.63 -29.55
C ILE A 109 7.51 -32.38 -28.08
N VAL A 110 6.26 -32.56 -27.65
CA VAL A 110 5.88 -32.46 -26.24
C VAL A 110 6.17 -33.79 -25.56
N THR A 111 7.12 -33.83 -24.64
CA THR A 111 7.58 -35.05 -23.96
C THR A 111 6.83 -35.32 -22.67
N GLY A 112 6.17 -34.31 -22.10
CA GLY A 112 5.39 -34.45 -20.87
C GLY A 112 4.36 -33.33 -20.69
N ARG A 113 3.28 -33.65 -20.01
CA ARG A 113 2.27 -32.69 -19.54
C ARG A 113 1.86 -33.06 -18.13
N GLN A 114 1.83 -32.09 -17.24
CA GLN A 114 1.44 -32.25 -15.85
C GLN A 114 0.42 -31.18 -15.49
N ALA A 115 -0.74 -31.62 -15.04
CA ALA A 115 -1.86 -30.79 -14.62
C ALA A 115 -2.55 -31.47 -13.45
N PHE A 116 -3.10 -30.70 -12.52
CA PHE A 116 -3.89 -31.28 -11.43
C PHE A 116 -5.16 -31.91 -11.99
N SER A 117 -5.34 -33.19 -11.73
CA SER A 117 -6.51 -33.97 -12.15
C SER A 117 -7.63 -34.00 -11.10
N SER A 118 -7.30 -33.66 -9.85
CA SER A 118 -8.21 -33.70 -8.71
C SER A 118 -7.84 -32.69 -7.63
N PHE A 119 -8.79 -32.40 -6.74
CA PHE A 119 -8.52 -31.58 -5.55
C PHE A 119 -7.42 -32.19 -4.67
N GLU A 120 -7.36 -33.51 -4.52
CA GLU A 120 -6.32 -34.18 -3.72
C GLU A 120 -4.92 -33.97 -4.31
N GLU A 121 -4.80 -34.00 -5.63
CA GLU A 121 -3.55 -33.71 -6.31
C GLU A 121 -3.16 -32.23 -6.17
N PHE A 122 -4.12 -31.32 -6.31
CA PHE A 122 -3.91 -29.90 -6.07
C PHE A 122 -3.50 -29.64 -4.62
N LYS A 123 -4.15 -30.26 -3.64
CA LYS A 123 -3.86 -30.14 -2.21
C LYS A 123 -2.46 -30.64 -1.85
N ALA A 124 -1.97 -31.67 -2.55
CA ALA A 124 -0.62 -32.19 -2.37
C ALA A 124 0.46 -31.35 -3.10
N SER A 125 0.06 -30.34 -3.88
CA SER A 125 0.97 -29.52 -4.67
C SER A 125 1.60 -28.37 -3.87
N GLU A 126 2.76 -27.90 -4.33
CA GLU A 126 3.43 -26.72 -3.78
C GLU A 126 2.59 -25.44 -3.94
N SER A 127 1.68 -25.42 -4.92
CA SER A 127 0.81 -24.28 -5.22
C SER A 127 -0.35 -24.12 -4.23
N TYR A 128 -0.72 -25.18 -3.50
CA TYR A 128 -1.90 -25.18 -2.61
C TYR A 128 -1.83 -24.08 -1.55
N GLU A 129 -0.71 -23.96 -0.83
CA GLU A 129 -0.57 -23.00 0.26
C GLU A 129 -0.52 -21.55 -0.26
N THR A 130 0.08 -21.34 -1.44
CA THR A 130 0.11 -20.02 -2.09
C THR A 130 -1.31 -19.58 -2.46
N GLU A 131 -2.09 -20.47 -3.09
CA GLU A 131 -3.46 -20.19 -3.48
C GLU A 131 -4.36 -19.96 -2.25
N LYS A 132 -4.20 -20.82 -1.23
CA LYS A 132 -4.89 -20.70 0.05
C LYS A 132 -4.59 -19.37 0.75
N GLN A 133 -3.34 -18.89 0.71
CA GLN A 133 -2.96 -17.59 1.26
C GLN A 133 -3.59 -16.43 0.47
N SER A 134 -3.66 -16.54 -0.86
CA SER A 134 -4.32 -15.56 -1.73
C SER A 134 -5.79 -15.40 -1.36
N ILE A 135 -6.52 -16.51 -1.28
CA ILE A 135 -7.95 -16.54 -0.92
C ILE A 135 -8.17 -16.03 0.50
N GLN A 136 -7.29 -16.38 1.45
CA GLN A 136 -7.35 -15.85 2.81
C GLN A 136 -7.23 -14.33 2.82
N THR A 137 -6.27 -13.79 2.05
CA THR A 137 -6.05 -12.35 1.95
C THR A 137 -7.27 -11.65 1.35
N GLN A 138 -7.83 -12.21 0.27
CA GLN A 138 -9.04 -11.71 -0.36
C GLN A 138 -10.23 -11.73 0.62
N ALA A 139 -10.47 -12.87 1.27
CA ALA A 139 -11.57 -13.02 2.23
C ALA A 139 -11.47 -12.04 3.40
N VAL A 140 -10.26 -11.80 3.94
CA VAL A 140 -10.04 -10.79 4.98
C VAL A 140 -10.31 -9.39 4.44
N SER A 141 -9.84 -9.08 3.22
CA SER A 141 -10.07 -7.78 2.59
C SER A 141 -11.55 -7.50 2.34
N GLU A 142 -12.35 -8.51 2.03
CA GLU A 142 -13.80 -8.40 1.81
C GLU A 142 -14.59 -8.37 3.14
N TRP A 143 -14.14 -9.13 4.14
CA TRP A 143 -14.78 -9.21 5.45
C TRP A 143 -14.53 -7.98 6.32
N MET A 144 -13.29 -7.50 6.37
CA MET A 144 -12.85 -6.45 7.29
C MET A 144 -13.73 -5.18 7.24
N PRO A 145 -14.07 -4.63 6.05
CA PRO A 145 -14.92 -3.44 5.99
C PRO A 145 -16.29 -3.66 6.64
N ASN A 146 -16.92 -4.81 6.40
CA ASN A 146 -18.22 -5.14 6.96
C ASN A 146 -18.15 -5.34 8.48
N TYR A 147 -17.10 -6.03 8.95
CA TYR A 147 -16.89 -6.24 10.38
C TYR A 147 -16.74 -4.92 11.15
N LEU A 148 -15.97 -3.97 10.60
CA LEU A 148 -15.79 -2.64 11.19
C LEU A 148 -17.12 -1.89 11.30
N VAL A 149 -17.95 -1.93 10.24
CA VAL A 149 -19.28 -1.31 10.20
C VAL A 149 -20.24 -1.96 11.21
N ASP A 150 -20.36 -3.28 11.18
CA ASP A 150 -21.31 -4.04 12.02
C ASP A 150 -21.02 -3.89 13.51
N ASN A 151 -19.74 -3.82 13.86
CA ASN A 151 -19.29 -3.71 15.25
C ASN A 151 -19.10 -2.27 15.71
N ARG A 152 -19.43 -1.27 14.86
CA ARG A 152 -19.26 0.15 15.15
C ARG A 152 -17.84 0.45 15.65
N ILE A 153 -16.86 -0.20 15.04
CA ILE A 153 -15.45 0.05 15.33
C ILE A 153 -15.12 1.36 14.62
N GLU A 154 -15.11 2.43 15.40
CA GLU A 154 -14.80 3.77 14.92
C GLU A 154 -13.30 3.89 14.67
N PHE A 155 -12.93 4.54 13.56
CA PHE A 155 -11.54 4.87 13.28
C PHE A 155 -11.10 5.98 14.23
N VAL A 156 -10.10 5.70 15.06
CA VAL A 156 -9.38 6.74 15.80
C VAL A 156 -8.44 7.44 14.83
N PHE A 157 -8.76 8.69 14.53
CA PHE A 157 -8.07 9.46 13.51
C PHE A 157 -6.90 10.24 14.13
N ASN A 158 -5.73 9.60 14.28
CA ASN A 158 -4.48 10.27 14.65
C ASN A 158 -3.75 10.75 13.38
N GLY A 159 -4.33 11.73 12.69
CA GLY A 159 -3.75 12.37 11.52
C GLY A 159 -3.55 13.87 11.73
N THR A 160 -2.75 14.50 10.85
CA THR A 160 -2.64 15.97 10.85
C THR A 160 -4.02 16.62 10.72
N MET A 161 -4.12 17.86 11.17
CA MET A 161 -5.38 18.60 11.14
C MET A 161 -6.05 18.63 9.75
N GLY A 162 -5.28 18.65 8.66
CA GLY A 162 -5.81 18.58 7.29
C GLY A 162 -6.59 17.29 6.96
N SER A 163 -6.21 16.17 7.56
CA SER A 163 -6.85 14.89 7.32
C SER A 163 -8.11 14.68 8.20
N LEU A 164 -8.14 15.24 9.40
CA LEU A 164 -9.38 15.37 10.20
C LEU A 164 -10.47 16.19 9.48
N ASN A 165 -10.09 17.28 8.81
CA ASN A 165 -11.03 18.13 8.04
C ASN A 165 -11.54 17.47 6.76
N THR A 166 -10.76 16.54 6.19
CA THR A 166 -11.18 15.78 5.00
C THR A 166 -12.10 14.63 5.41
N PHE A 167 -11.79 13.94 6.51
CA PHE A 167 -12.68 12.95 7.11
C PHE A 167 -14.03 13.53 7.50
N SER A 168 -14.06 14.68 8.19
CA SER A 168 -15.30 15.34 8.64
C SER A 168 -16.22 15.78 7.50
N LYS A 169 -15.69 15.94 6.28
CA LYS A 169 -16.45 16.26 5.07
C LYS A 169 -16.95 15.01 4.34
N LEU A 170 -16.14 13.95 4.30
CA LEU A 170 -16.48 12.70 3.59
C LEU A 170 -17.48 11.86 4.39
N TYR A 171 -17.32 11.78 5.71
CA TYR A 171 -18.11 10.91 6.57
C TYR A 171 -19.62 11.21 6.55
N PRO A 172 -20.10 12.47 6.64
CA PRO A 172 -21.53 12.77 6.60
C PRO A 172 -22.19 12.44 5.25
N VAL A 173 -21.43 12.60 4.16
CA VAL A 173 -21.89 12.28 2.80
C VAL A 173 -22.02 10.77 2.63
N ALA A 174 -21.01 10.02 3.09
CA ALA A 174 -21.04 8.55 3.11
C ALA A 174 -22.15 8.00 4.02
N ALA A 175 -22.38 8.63 5.18
CA ALA A 175 -23.45 8.24 6.09
C ALA A 175 -24.86 8.48 5.52
N GLN A 176 -25.04 9.51 4.70
CA GLN A 176 -26.30 9.74 3.99
C GLN A 176 -26.49 8.83 2.77
N SER A 177 -25.41 8.53 2.03
CA SER A 177 -25.48 7.72 0.81
C SER A 177 -25.44 6.22 1.06
N GLY A 178 -24.89 5.79 2.21
CA GLY A 178 -24.56 4.39 2.51
C GLY A 178 -23.29 3.90 1.81
N ASP A 179 -22.60 4.74 1.03
CA ASP A 179 -21.37 4.42 0.32
C ASP A 179 -20.15 4.99 1.04
N TYR A 180 -19.43 4.09 1.72
CA TYR A 180 -18.25 4.42 2.52
C TYR A 180 -16.92 4.18 1.78
N ALA A 181 -16.95 3.70 0.53
CA ALA A 181 -15.71 3.46 -0.23
C ALA A 181 -14.78 4.68 -0.29
N PRO A 182 -15.26 5.93 -0.47
CA PRO A 182 -14.40 7.12 -0.44
C PRO A 182 -13.78 7.41 0.92
N VAL A 183 -14.49 7.08 2.02
CA VAL A 183 -13.97 7.22 3.39
C VAL A 183 -12.89 6.17 3.63
N PHE A 184 -13.09 4.94 3.18
CA PHE A 184 -12.11 3.86 3.31
C PHE A 184 -10.86 4.10 2.45
N ASP A 185 -11.01 4.56 1.21
CA ASP A 185 -9.87 4.89 0.36
C ASP A 185 -9.07 6.07 0.90
N PHE A 186 -9.75 7.07 1.47
CA PHE A 186 -9.09 8.13 2.24
C PHE A 186 -8.34 7.55 3.45
N LEU A 187 -8.95 6.71 4.27
CA LEU A 187 -8.27 6.11 5.43
C LEU A 187 -7.05 5.27 5.05
N LYS A 188 -7.12 4.52 3.94
CA LYS A 188 -5.97 3.75 3.39
C LYS A 188 -4.78 4.64 3.01
N THR A 189 -5.01 5.91 2.67
CA THR A 189 -3.92 6.86 2.38
C THR A 189 -3.23 7.40 3.64
N TYR A 190 -3.86 7.31 4.82
CA TYR A 190 -3.36 7.84 6.10
C TYR A 190 -2.96 6.77 7.14
N THR A 191 -3.36 5.51 6.94
CA THR A 191 -2.85 4.36 7.70
C THR A 191 -1.78 3.68 6.86
N PRO A 192 -0.50 4.15 6.83
CA PRO A 192 0.39 4.00 7.99
C PRO A 192 1.62 4.95 8.01
N VAL A 193 1.68 6.00 8.86
CA VAL A 193 2.96 6.74 9.08
C VAL A 193 3.20 7.27 10.50
N ASP A 194 2.36 6.98 11.48
CA ASP A 194 2.53 7.44 12.87
C ASP A 194 2.81 6.24 13.83
N PRO A 195 3.80 6.35 14.74
CA PRO A 195 3.95 5.46 15.91
C PRO A 195 2.66 5.05 16.62
N ASP A 196 1.62 5.87 16.67
CA ASP A 196 0.35 5.53 17.35
C ASP A 196 -0.67 4.80 16.44
N GLY A 197 -0.51 4.89 15.12
CA GLY A 197 -1.20 3.99 14.17
C GLY A 197 -0.74 2.54 14.31
N MET A 198 0.48 2.33 14.81
CA MET A 198 0.97 1.01 15.21
C MET A 198 0.31 0.51 16.49
N VAL A 199 -0.02 1.41 17.44
CA VAL A 199 -0.73 1.07 18.68
C VAL A 199 -2.19 0.66 18.38
N PHE A 200 -2.85 1.30 17.41
CA PHE A 200 -4.21 0.90 16.98
C PHE A 200 -4.23 -0.49 16.32
N LEU A 201 -3.27 -0.76 15.41
CA LEU A 201 -3.09 -2.09 14.84
C LEU A 201 -2.71 -3.13 15.91
N GLU A 202 -1.89 -2.77 16.89
CA GLU A 202 -1.54 -3.61 18.04
C GLU A 202 -2.77 -3.87 18.93
N VAL A 203 -3.65 -2.91 19.18
CA VAL A 203 -4.89 -3.11 19.97
C VAL A 203 -5.91 -3.96 19.21
N CYS A 204 -6.06 -3.78 17.90
CA CYS A 204 -6.86 -4.68 17.06
C CYS A 204 -6.25 -6.10 17.03
N TYR A 205 -4.93 -6.22 16.94
CA TYR A 205 -4.17 -7.47 16.97
C TYR A 205 -4.25 -8.18 18.34
N GLN A 206 -4.14 -7.46 19.45
CA GLN A 206 -4.31 -7.96 20.82
C GLN A 206 -5.77 -8.34 21.11
N SER A 207 -6.74 -7.62 20.51
CA SER A 207 -8.16 -7.99 20.57
C SER A 207 -8.49 -9.24 19.75
N MET A 208 -7.80 -9.45 18.62
CA MET A 208 -7.85 -10.69 17.84
C MET A 208 -7.17 -11.86 18.58
N LEU A 209 -6.05 -11.61 19.27
CA LEU A 209 -5.37 -12.60 20.14
C LEU A 209 -6.20 -12.97 21.39
N ALA A 210 -6.88 -11.99 21.99
CA ALA A 210 -7.73 -12.17 23.17
C ALA A 210 -9.04 -12.94 22.89
N ARG A 211 -9.40 -13.09 21.60
CA ARG A 211 -10.51 -13.94 21.12
C ARG A 211 -10.02 -15.03 20.16
N SER A 212 -8.77 -15.48 20.35
CA SER A 212 -8.09 -16.45 19.48
C SER A 212 -8.80 -17.81 19.36
N ASP A 213 -9.72 -18.10 20.29
CA ASP A 213 -10.66 -19.21 20.31
C ASP A 213 -11.77 -19.12 19.23
N GLN A 214 -11.96 -17.95 18.60
CA GLN A 214 -12.89 -17.74 17.48
C GLN A 214 -12.23 -17.59 16.10
N LEU A 215 -10.90 -17.56 16.04
CA LEU A 215 -10.15 -17.64 14.79
C LEU A 215 -10.03 -19.11 14.36
N PRO A 216 -10.34 -19.48 13.11
CA PRO A 216 -10.07 -20.84 12.65
C PRO A 216 -8.56 -21.09 12.77
N GLY A 217 -8.14 -22.22 13.35
CA GLY A 217 -6.77 -22.49 13.82
C GLY A 217 -5.66 -22.43 12.75
N LEU A 218 -5.32 -21.23 12.28
CA LEU A 218 -4.62 -21.00 11.02
C LEU A 218 -3.13 -20.64 11.13
N MET A 219 -2.53 -20.46 12.32
CA MET A 219 -1.09 -20.15 12.43
C MET A 219 -0.44 -20.57 13.76
N ASP A 220 0.78 -21.10 13.70
CA ASP A 220 1.63 -21.35 14.89
C ASP A 220 2.43 -20.12 15.35
N ALA A 221 3.09 -20.22 16.51
CA ALA A 221 3.80 -19.10 17.13
C ALA A 221 5.09 -18.67 16.40
N SER A 222 5.73 -19.56 15.64
CA SER A 222 6.97 -19.31 14.91
C SER A 222 6.71 -18.49 13.64
N GLN A 223 5.60 -18.79 12.96
CA GLN A 223 5.14 -18.05 11.77
C GLN A 223 4.77 -16.61 12.13
N LYS A 224 4.18 -16.40 13.31
CA LYS A 224 3.85 -15.07 13.85
C LYS A 224 5.09 -14.19 14.09
N ALA A 225 6.22 -14.77 14.49
CA ALA A 225 7.45 -14.02 14.79
C ALA A 225 8.21 -13.57 13.53
N SER A 226 8.22 -14.39 12.47
CA SER A 226 8.97 -14.08 11.24
C SER A 226 8.31 -12.96 10.43
N MET A 227 6.98 -12.88 10.44
CA MET A 227 6.23 -11.79 9.81
C MET A 227 6.47 -10.44 10.48
N LEU A 228 6.66 -10.45 11.81
CA LEU A 228 6.93 -9.27 12.61
C LEU A 228 8.25 -8.59 12.22
N GLN A 229 9.28 -9.40 12.00
CA GLN A 229 10.61 -8.91 11.62
C GLN A 229 10.63 -8.30 10.21
N ALA A 230 9.97 -8.94 9.25
CA ALA A 230 9.87 -8.45 7.87
C ALA A 230 9.07 -7.14 7.74
N ARG A 231 8.13 -6.89 8.65
CA ARG A 231 7.34 -5.65 8.69
C ARG A 231 8.12 -4.47 9.26
N LEU A 232 8.96 -4.72 10.27
CA LEU A 232 9.87 -3.75 10.88
C LEU A 232 10.91 -3.20 9.90
N ASP A 233 11.36 -4.03 8.96
CA ASP A 233 12.36 -3.62 7.97
C ASP A 233 11.77 -2.73 6.85
N ASN A 234 10.46 -2.85 6.58
CA ASN A 234 9.76 -2.05 5.56
C ASN A 234 9.36 -0.64 6.03
N LEU A 235 9.34 -0.37 7.34
CA LEU A 235 8.93 0.93 7.92
C LEU A 235 10.00 2.02 7.85
N LYS A 236 11.21 1.71 7.41
CA LYS A 236 12.34 2.65 7.37
C LYS A 236 12.37 3.58 6.14
N LEU A 237 11.37 3.52 5.26
CA LEU A 237 11.41 4.17 3.94
C LEU A 237 10.10 4.93 3.58
N LEU A 238 10.00 6.22 3.97
CA LEU A 238 9.36 7.36 3.23
C LEU A 238 7.80 7.37 3.04
N SER A 239 7.03 8.48 2.86
CA SER A 239 7.26 9.83 2.29
C SER A 239 6.10 10.87 2.49
N LEU A 240 6.43 12.17 2.31
CA LEU A 240 5.65 13.27 1.67
C LEU A 240 4.42 13.93 2.33
N GLU A 241 3.78 13.35 3.35
CA GLU A 241 2.74 14.06 4.14
C GLU A 241 3.28 14.96 5.26
N GLU A 242 4.59 14.91 5.44
CA GLU A 242 5.34 15.66 6.44
C GLU A 242 5.18 17.19 6.29
N ALA A 243 4.63 17.71 5.17
CA ALA A 243 4.51 19.13 4.83
C ALA A 243 3.62 19.98 5.74
N TYR A 244 2.71 19.37 6.53
CA TYR A 244 1.81 20.07 7.46
C TYR A 244 2.08 19.72 8.93
N THR A 245 3.29 19.25 9.22
CA THR A 245 3.75 18.99 10.58
C THR A 245 4.57 20.17 11.08
N LEU A 246 4.66 20.31 12.40
CA LEU A 246 5.58 21.26 13.04
C LEU A 246 7.04 21.05 12.57
N ALA A 247 7.38 19.85 12.10
CA ALA A 247 8.67 19.51 11.51
C ALA A 247 8.89 20.13 10.10
N ALA A 248 7.88 20.14 9.22
CA ALA A 248 7.98 20.88 7.96
C ALA A 248 8.02 22.39 8.17
N LEU A 249 7.30 22.89 9.17
CA LEU A 249 7.35 24.30 9.56
C LEU A 249 8.77 24.69 10.07
N SER A 250 9.35 23.86 10.94
CA SER A 250 10.72 24.01 11.44
C SER A 250 11.73 24.02 10.28
N ARG A 251 11.55 23.13 9.30
CA ARG A 251 12.38 23.03 8.11
C ARG A 251 12.20 24.20 7.14
N TYR A 252 10.98 24.71 6.95
CA TYR A 252 10.74 25.90 6.13
C TYR A 252 11.38 27.14 6.76
N TYR A 253 11.23 27.32 8.07
CA TYR A 253 11.79 28.46 8.80
C TYR A 253 13.31 28.43 8.84
N SER A 254 13.94 27.25 8.96
CA SER A 254 15.41 27.13 8.91
C SER A 254 15.98 27.48 7.53
N LEU A 255 15.21 27.25 6.46
CA LEU A 255 15.60 27.56 5.08
C LEU A 255 15.27 29.00 4.68
N ASN A 256 14.24 29.62 5.27
CA ASN A 256 13.72 30.95 4.88
C ASN A 256 13.49 31.85 6.12
N PRO A 257 14.52 32.18 6.90
CA PRO A 257 14.36 32.86 8.19
C PRO A 257 13.81 34.29 8.09
N SER A 258 13.82 34.91 6.90
CA SER A 258 13.32 36.26 6.65
C SER A 258 11.90 36.32 6.06
N ASP A 259 11.27 35.18 5.72
CA ASP A 259 9.90 35.14 5.17
C ASP A 259 8.86 34.97 6.28
N THR A 260 8.76 35.98 7.14
CA THR A 260 7.87 35.99 8.30
C THR A 260 6.39 35.95 7.89
N ARG A 261 6.05 36.49 6.73
CA ARG A 261 4.69 36.53 6.20
C ARG A 261 4.19 35.15 5.78
N MET A 262 5.00 34.37 5.09
CA MET A 262 4.63 33.02 4.72
C MET A 262 4.62 32.12 5.97
N ALA A 263 5.60 32.28 6.86
CA ALA A 263 5.65 31.56 8.13
C ALA A 263 4.39 31.80 8.99
N ILE A 264 3.95 33.05 9.18
CA ILE A 264 2.76 33.36 9.99
C ILE A 264 1.47 32.85 9.34
N ARG A 265 1.38 32.82 8.00
CA ARG A 265 0.23 32.23 7.30
C ARG A 265 0.15 30.73 7.47
N PHE A 266 1.28 30.04 7.44
CA PHE A 266 1.33 28.59 7.68
C PHE A 266 1.04 28.24 9.14
N LEU A 267 1.69 28.93 10.08
CA LEU A 267 1.42 28.81 11.52
C LEU A 267 -0.04 29.10 11.86
N GLY A 268 -0.57 30.19 11.33
CA GLY A 268 -1.93 30.63 11.63
C GLY A 268 -2.97 29.60 11.21
N LYS A 269 -2.83 29.00 10.02
CA LYS A 269 -3.71 27.92 9.57
C LYS A 269 -3.65 26.70 10.50
N TYR A 270 -2.46 26.31 10.92
CA TYR A 270 -2.28 25.18 11.84
C TYR A 270 -2.95 25.44 13.20
N ILE A 271 -2.70 26.62 13.77
CA ILE A 271 -3.21 27.03 15.09
C ILE A 271 -4.72 27.23 15.06
N ASP A 272 -5.27 27.86 14.02
CA ASP A 272 -6.72 28.06 13.87
C ASP A 272 -7.46 26.73 13.87
N GLN A 273 -6.88 25.72 13.21
CA GLN A 273 -7.48 24.42 13.13
C GLN A 273 -7.50 23.69 14.48
N ALA A 274 -6.37 23.73 15.20
CA ALA A 274 -6.28 23.17 16.54
C ALA A 274 -7.21 23.89 17.55
N LEU A 275 -7.37 25.21 17.42
CA LEU A 275 -8.31 25.98 18.22
C LEU A 275 -9.77 25.67 17.87
N GLU A 276 -10.10 25.42 16.61
CA GLU A 276 -11.44 25.01 16.20
C GLU A 276 -11.82 23.64 16.79
N LEU A 277 -10.89 22.67 16.75
CA LEU A 277 -11.09 21.37 17.41
C LEU A 277 -11.29 21.51 18.92
N SER A 278 -10.63 22.49 19.55
CA SER A 278 -10.74 22.68 20.99
C SER A 278 -12.11 23.15 21.48
N LEU A 279 -13.00 23.53 20.55
CA LEU A 279 -14.37 23.90 20.85
C LEU A 279 -15.29 22.68 21.06
N ASP A 280 -14.85 21.48 20.65
CA ASP A 280 -15.61 20.25 20.83
C ASP A 280 -15.23 19.56 22.15
N GLU A 281 -16.20 19.47 23.07
CA GLU A 281 -16.02 18.88 24.41
C GLU A 281 -15.58 17.41 24.34
N THR A 282 -16.04 16.67 23.33
CA THR A 282 -15.68 15.25 23.14
C THR A 282 -14.22 15.17 22.71
N ILE A 283 -13.82 15.98 21.74
CA ILE A 283 -12.43 16.01 21.26
C ILE A 283 -11.48 16.42 22.38
N MET A 284 -11.82 17.43 23.16
CA MET A 284 -10.99 17.88 24.28
C MET A 284 -10.90 16.89 25.43
N ALA A 285 -11.92 16.05 25.64
CA ALA A 285 -11.89 14.98 26.63
C ALA A 285 -10.90 13.86 26.26
N TYR A 286 -10.73 13.57 24.97
CA TYR A 286 -9.88 12.47 24.49
C TYR A 286 -8.48 12.92 24.03
N TYR A 287 -8.37 14.08 23.38
CA TYR A 287 -7.13 14.56 22.73
C TYR A 287 -6.63 15.91 23.26
N GLY A 288 -7.21 16.39 24.36
CA GLY A 288 -6.89 17.72 24.87
C GLY A 288 -5.41 17.88 25.26
N ALA A 289 -4.75 16.81 25.71
CA ALA A 289 -3.34 16.87 26.10
C ALA A 289 -2.42 17.04 24.88
N GLU A 290 -2.71 16.33 23.80
CA GLU A 290 -2.02 16.34 22.52
C GLU A 290 -2.20 17.71 21.84
N ILE A 291 -3.43 18.22 21.78
CA ILE A 291 -3.74 19.55 21.23
C ILE A 291 -2.98 20.64 22.00
N ARG A 292 -2.97 20.58 23.34
CA ARG A 292 -2.23 21.54 24.17
C ARG A 292 -0.71 21.44 23.96
N ASN A 293 -0.18 20.22 23.84
CA ASN A 293 1.24 19.99 23.60
C ASN A 293 1.69 20.54 22.23
N GLU A 294 0.91 20.28 21.18
CA GLU A 294 1.18 20.78 19.82
C GLU A 294 1.14 22.30 19.74
N LEU A 295 0.14 22.94 20.36
CA LEU A 295 0.06 24.40 20.40
C LEU A 295 1.20 25.02 21.21
N THR A 296 1.66 24.35 22.27
CA THR A 296 2.84 24.78 23.04
C THR A 296 4.11 24.77 22.17
N GLN A 297 4.26 23.78 21.29
CA GLN A 297 5.42 23.70 20.40
C GLN A 297 5.41 24.77 19.29
N ALA A 298 4.25 25.32 18.93
CA ALA A 298 4.15 26.44 17.98
C ALA A 298 4.65 27.77 18.58
N TYR A 299 4.64 27.89 19.90
CA TYR A 299 4.91 29.12 20.65
C TYR A 299 6.28 29.76 20.33
N PRO A 300 7.41 29.03 20.30
CA PRO A 300 8.72 29.62 20.02
C PRO A 300 8.85 30.21 18.61
N TYR A 301 8.05 29.73 17.65
CA TYR A 301 8.04 30.25 16.29
C TYR A 301 7.24 31.55 16.19
N LEU A 302 6.11 31.64 16.90
CA LEU A 302 5.33 32.87 17.00
C LEU A 302 6.13 33.97 17.71
N GLU A 303 6.83 33.63 18.80
CA GLU A 303 7.64 34.59 19.54
C GLU A 303 8.72 35.21 18.64
N LYS A 304 9.42 34.39 17.85
CA LYS A 304 10.43 34.87 16.89
C LYS A 304 9.85 35.88 15.90
N ILE A 305 8.67 35.60 15.34
CA ILE A 305 8.01 36.51 14.39
C ILE A 305 7.58 37.79 15.10
N ALA A 306 7.02 37.68 16.30
CA ALA A 306 6.44 38.80 17.03
C ALA A 306 7.50 39.85 17.44
N VAL A 307 8.70 39.40 17.82
CA VAL A 307 9.81 40.28 18.25
C VAL A 307 10.72 40.73 17.10
N ASP A 308 10.56 40.21 15.88
CA ASP A 308 11.38 40.62 14.73
C ASP A 308 11.03 42.05 14.29
N ALA A 309 11.96 42.98 14.51
CA ALA A 309 11.80 44.38 14.14
C ALA A 309 11.72 44.60 12.61
N ASN A 310 12.14 43.64 11.80
CA ASN A 310 12.07 43.70 10.34
C ASN A 310 10.77 43.13 9.77
N ALA A 311 9.97 42.43 10.58
CA ALA A 311 8.69 41.90 10.18
C ALA A 311 7.63 43.00 10.06
N ASP A 312 6.68 42.82 9.15
CA ASP A 312 5.53 43.73 9.01
C ASP A 312 4.75 43.81 10.33
N VAL A 313 4.36 45.02 10.73
CA VAL A 313 3.63 45.27 11.97
C VAL A 313 2.40 44.36 12.07
N ARG A 314 1.70 44.12 10.95
CA ARG A 314 0.55 43.23 10.90
C ARG A 314 0.91 41.79 11.25
N ASP A 315 2.02 41.27 10.71
CA ASP A 315 2.43 39.88 10.95
C ASP A 315 2.86 39.69 12.42
N ARG A 316 3.49 40.70 13.02
CA ARG A 316 3.85 40.73 14.44
C ARG A 316 2.63 40.77 15.37
N VAL A 317 1.63 41.60 15.04
CA VAL A 317 0.36 41.67 15.76
C VAL A 317 -0.39 40.33 15.67
N VAL A 318 -0.42 39.72 14.48
CA VAL A 318 -1.04 38.39 14.27
C VAL A 318 -0.33 37.32 15.10
N ALA A 319 1.00 37.34 15.16
CA ALA A 319 1.77 36.41 15.99
C ALA A 319 1.42 36.53 17.49
N TYR A 320 1.41 37.74 18.04
CA TYR A 320 0.99 37.96 19.42
C TYR A 320 -0.48 37.55 19.67
N THR A 321 -1.35 37.76 18.70
CA THR A 321 -2.77 37.35 18.80
C THR A 321 -2.90 35.83 18.89
N TYR A 322 -2.15 35.07 18.10
CA TYR A 322 -2.13 33.61 18.20
C TYR A 322 -1.55 33.12 19.53
N MET A 323 -0.49 33.77 20.04
CA MET A 323 0.08 33.44 21.36
C MET A 323 -0.96 33.62 22.49
N ILE A 324 -1.77 34.70 22.44
CA ILE A 324 -2.86 34.93 23.40
C ILE A 324 -3.91 33.82 23.33
N ARG A 325 -4.30 33.42 22.10
CA ARG A 325 -5.29 32.35 21.90
C ARG A 325 -4.78 31.00 22.39
N ILE A 326 -3.50 30.69 22.20
CA ILE A 326 -2.85 29.48 22.73
C ILE A 326 -2.87 29.50 24.25
N ASN A 327 -2.42 30.59 24.88
CA ASN A 327 -2.40 30.76 26.33
C ASN A 327 -3.78 30.56 26.97
N ASN A 328 -4.86 30.99 26.31
CA ASN A 328 -6.22 30.76 26.78
C ASN A 328 -6.57 29.27 26.85
N LEU A 329 -6.08 28.47 25.91
CA LEU A 329 -6.36 27.04 25.81
C LEU A 329 -5.42 26.16 26.66
N VAL A 330 -4.17 26.59 26.86
CA VAL A 330 -3.19 25.89 27.73
C VAL A 330 -3.21 26.37 29.18
N GLU A 331 -4.24 27.13 29.57
CA GLU A 331 -4.45 27.65 30.94
C GLU A 331 -3.35 28.60 31.47
N GLN A 332 -2.63 29.29 30.59
CA GLN A 332 -1.59 30.29 30.93
C GLN A 332 -2.08 31.74 30.72
N LYS A 333 -3.30 32.03 31.19
CA LYS A 333 -3.99 33.33 30.94
C LYS A 333 -3.26 34.54 31.55
N ASP A 334 -2.43 34.34 32.57
CA ASP A 334 -1.63 35.37 33.23
C ASP A 334 -0.60 36.04 32.30
N LEU A 335 -0.15 35.33 31.26
CA LEU A 335 0.81 35.84 30.28
C LEU A 335 0.17 36.82 29.26
N ASN A 336 -1.16 36.84 29.13
CA ASN A 336 -1.86 37.57 28.06
C ASN A 336 -1.78 39.09 28.21
N GLN A 337 -1.75 39.61 29.45
CA GLN A 337 -1.63 41.05 29.69
C GLN A 337 -0.32 41.62 29.14
N GLY A 338 0.79 40.86 29.27
CA GLY A 338 2.08 41.25 28.74
C GLY A 338 2.13 41.24 27.21
N LEU A 339 1.45 40.28 26.56
CA LEU A 339 1.38 40.21 25.10
C LEU A 339 0.50 41.32 24.52
N LEU A 340 -0.62 41.63 25.18
CA LEU A 340 -1.50 42.74 24.79
C LEU A 340 -0.79 44.09 24.85
N ALA A 341 -0.01 44.35 25.89
CA ALA A 341 0.78 45.57 26.00
C ALA A 341 1.77 45.71 24.82
N LYS A 342 2.40 44.61 24.40
CA LYS A 342 3.29 44.59 23.22
C LYS A 342 2.56 44.88 21.92
N ILE A 343 1.32 44.41 21.75
CA ILE A 343 0.49 44.72 20.58
C ILE A 343 0.17 46.21 20.53
N LEU A 344 -0.26 46.80 21.65
CA LEU A 344 -0.60 48.23 21.73
C LEU A 344 0.63 49.14 21.58
N GLU A 345 1.82 48.65 21.91
CA GLU A 345 3.08 49.37 21.67
C GLU A 345 3.39 49.48 20.16
N ILE A 346 3.15 48.41 19.39
CA ILE A 346 3.47 48.37 17.96
C ILE A 346 2.32 48.81 17.05
N ASP A 347 1.08 48.72 17.53
CA ASP A 347 -0.14 49.14 16.84
C ASP A 347 -1.16 49.75 17.83
N PRO A 348 -0.96 51.01 18.25
CA PRO A 348 -1.78 51.66 19.28
C PRO A 348 -3.27 51.82 18.91
N GLY A 349 -3.61 51.70 17.62
CA GLY A 349 -4.99 51.80 17.11
C GLY A 349 -5.77 50.48 17.19
N ASN A 350 -5.13 49.38 17.58
CA ASN A 350 -5.72 48.05 17.57
C ASN A 350 -6.59 47.77 18.81
N THR A 351 -7.75 48.43 18.90
CA THR A 351 -8.65 48.27 20.05
C THR A 351 -9.37 46.92 20.08
N ASP A 352 -9.45 46.24 18.93
CA ASP A 352 -10.14 44.95 18.79
C ASP A 352 -9.41 43.82 19.53
N VAL A 353 -8.11 43.97 19.78
CA VAL A 353 -7.32 42.92 20.43
C VAL A 353 -7.65 42.74 21.92
N LEU A 354 -8.34 43.71 22.52
CA LEU A 354 -8.85 43.65 23.89
C LEU A 354 -9.91 42.56 24.09
N ASN A 355 -10.58 42.13 23.01
CA ASN A 355 -11.59 41.09 23.05
C ASN A 355 -10.98 39.68 23.25
N PHE A 356 -9.69 39.47 22.96
CA PHE A 356 -9.04 38.16 23.08
C PHE A 356 -8.59 37.81 24.51
N VAL A 357 -8.71 38.75 25.47
CA VAL A 357 -8.33 38.57 26.88
C VAL A 357 -9.54 38.22 27.76
N GLN A 358 -10.76 38.42 27.27
CA GLN A 358 -11.97 38.04 28.00
C GLN A 358 -12.12 36.50 28.01
N PRO A 359 -12.48 35.90 29.17
CA PRO A 359 -12.40 34.47 29.42
C PRO A 359 -13.19 33.59 28.47
#